data_AF-A0A319DUK6-F1
#
_entry.id   AF-A0A319DUK6-F1
#
_cell.length_a   1.000
_cell.length_b   1.000
_cell.length_c   1.000
_cell.angle_alpha   90.00
_cell.angle_beta   90.00
_cell.angle_gamma   90.00
#
_symmetry.space_group_name_H-M   'P 1'
#
loop_
_entity.id
_entity.type
_entity.pdbx_description
1 polymer ?
#
loop_
_entity_poly.entity_id
_entity_poly.type
_entity_poly.pdbx_seq_one_letter_code
_entity_poly.pdbx_strand_id
1 'polypeptide(L)'
;MSLSWPWHFVTVSDAEKQQRRELLDLRGLYAQGSILVALVLVRLYNASSSAAPETEKPAERRSRRKPVKKSWLDSPPVAGWFETRRQYILCLLWLGWLLGLSIWNSGEDYLHFTKALGHVALSQLPLQVLMSPALYMSPKPGSPSVVSVLTSVPQPIINSYHRLFGRLVVSPLLIAHAFLYSSFFLQSSHPDFSSLYAKRIRDADVQWGIAAASMVTAVVLFARPAVMPRWVKWGNVPAKTRQQVFYIVHVLIVGVLELAAYSHVSVARIYILESFASSALNFTCCWLFQ
;
A
#
# COMPACT_ATOMS: atom_id res chain seq x y z
N MET A 1 -1.16 6.59 35.12
CA MET A 1 -0.21 5.70 34.42
C MET A 1 0.52 6.54 33.38
N SER A 2 1.80 6.84 33.60
CA SER A 2 2.63 7.43 32.56
C SER A 2 2.85 6.37 31.48
N LEU A 3 2.37 6.61 30.27
CA LEU A 3 2.71 5.80 29.11
C LEU A 3 4.19 6.04 28.81
N SER A 4 5.08 5.18 29.31
CA SER A 4 6.50 5.19 28.93
C SER A 4 6.65 4.67 27.51
N TRP A 5 7.49 5.34 26.73
CA TRP A 5 7.79 4.92 25.36
C TRP A 5 8.56 3.58 25.38
N PRO A 6 8.05 2.50 24.75
CA PRO A 6 8.56 1.14 24.97
C PRO A 6 9.78 0.75 24.13
N TRP A 7 10.23 1.60 23.20
CA TRP A 7 11.37 1.30 22.32
C TRP A 7 12.57 2.20 22.60
N HIS A 8 13.72 1.61 22.89
CA HIS A 8 14.94 2.28 23.30
C HIS A 8 16.08 2.11 22.27
N PHE A 9 17.07 3.00 22.33
CA PHE A 9 18.29 2.87 21.54
C PHE A 9 19.21 1.87 22.21
N VAL A 10 19.40 0.73 21.57
CA VAL A 10 20.21 -0.38 22.11
C VAL A 10 21.46 -0.59 21.27
N THR A 11 22.57 -0.89 21.92
CA THR A 11 23.79 -1.39 21.27
C THR A 11 23.67 -2.88 21.04
N VAL A 12 24.21 -3.37 19.92
CA VAL A 12 24.16 -4.79 19.58
C VAL A 12 25.46 -5.33 19.01
N SER A 13 25.73 -6.57 19.39
CA SER A 13 26.77 -7.42 18.81
C SER A 13 26.48 -7.74 17.35
N ASP A 14 27.49 -8.21 16.62
CA ASP A 14 27.32 -8.55 15.20
C ASP A 14 26.43 -9.79 15.00
N ALA A 15 26.46 -10.74 15.94
CA ALA A 15 25.55 -11.89 15.94
C ALA A 15 24.09 -11.44 16.06
N GLU A 16 23.80 -10.50 16.95
CA GLU A 16 22.46 -9.92 17.07
C GLU A 16 22.08 -9.13 15.82
N LYS A 17 22.99 -8.37 15.20
CA LYS A 17 22.69 -7.68 13.92
C LYS A 17 22.29 -8.66 12.82
N GLN A 18 22.96 -9.82 12.73
CA GLN A 18 22.63 -10.87 11.79
C GLN A 18 21.25 -11.48 12.09
N GLN A 19 20.98 -11.84 13.34
CA GLN A 19 19.66 -12.34 13.76
C GLN A 19 18.55 -11.32 13.47
N ARG A 20 18.82 -10.03 13.72
CA ARG A 20 17.88 -8.95 13.40
C ARG A 20 17.58 -8.94 11.91
N ARG A 21 18.58 -9.21 11.06
CA ARG A 21 18.39 -9.21 9.62
C ARG A 21 17.53 -10.38 9.16
N GLU A 22 17.79 -11.58 9.64
CA GLU A 22 17.00 -12.78 9.31
C GLU A 22 15.54 -12.61 9.72
N LEU A 23 15.29 -11.99 10.88
CA LEU A 23 13.93 -11.71 11.33
C LEU A 23 13.21 -10.68 10.45
N LEU A 24 13.91 -9.66 9.93
CA LEU A 24 13.33 -8.72 8.97
C LEU A 24 12.90 -9.45 7.69
N ASP A 25 13.78 -10.30 7.14
CA ASP A 25 13.48 -11.06 5.93
C ASP A 25 12.28 -12.02 6.15
N LEU A 26 12.21 -12.67 7.32
CA LEU A 26 11.08 -13.52 7.70
C LEU A 26 9.75 -12.74 7.79
N ARG A 27 9.77 -11.52 8.34
CA ARG A 27 8.58 -10.65 8.39
C ARG A 27 8.14 -10.23 7.00
N GLY A 28 9.09 -9.93 6.11
CA GLY A 28 8.83 -9.68 4.70
C GLY A 28 8.10 -10.86 4.04
N LEU A 29 8.62 -12.07 4.25
CA LEU A 29 8.02 -13.31 3.75
C LEU A 29 6.61 -13.54 4.32
N TYR A 30 6.41 -13.38 5.63
CA TYR A 30 5.09 -13.52 6.24
C TYR A 30 4.09 -12.49 5.72
N ALA A 31 4.53 -11.25 5.52
CA ALA A 31 3.68 -10.21 4.96
C ALA A 31 3.23 -10.57 3.53
N GLN A 32 4.13 -11.07 2.68
CA GLN A 32 3.78 -11.50 1.31
C GLN A 32 2.98 -12.81 1.28
N GLY A 33 3.32 -13.79 2.11
CA GLY A 33 2.56 -15.04 2.25
C GLY A 33 1.13 -14.76 2.69
N SER A 34 0.93 -13.80 3.59
CA SER A 34 -0.40 -13.36 4.03
C SER A 34 -1.23 -12.83 2.86
N ILE A 35 -0.63 -12.15 1.87
CA ILE A 35 -1.33 -11.63 0.68
C ILE A 35 -1.90 -12.80 -0.13
N LEU A 36 -1.09 -13.84 -0.37
CA LEU A 36 -1.53 -15.02 -1.10
C LEU A 36 -2.69 -15.71 -0.39
N VAL A 37 -2.59 -15.88 0.94
CA VAL A 37 -3.67 -16.43 1.76
C VAL A 37 -4.94 -15.58 1.63
N ALA A 38 -4.84 -14.25 1.73
CA ALA A 38 -5.99 -13.36 1.59
C ALA A 38 -6.65 -13.48 0.20
N LEU A 39 -5.86 -13.54 -0.88
CA LEU A 39 -6.38 -13.71 -2.24
C LEU A 39 -7.12 -15.04 -2.41
N VAL A 40 -6.58 -16.13 -1.87
CA VAL A 40 -7.21 -17.46 -1.88
C VAL A 40 -8.52 -17.43 -1.10
N LEU A 41 -8.53 -16.85 0.10
CA LEU A 41 -9.74 -16.76 0.93
C LEU A 41 -10.85 -15.96 0.23
N VAL A 42 -10.51 -14.84 -0.42
CA VAL A 42 -11.48 -14.06 -1.20
C VAL A 42 -12.02 -14.86 -2.39
N ARG A 43 -11.15 -15.58 -3.11
CA ARG A 43 -11.56 -16.43 -4.23
C ARG A 43 -12.52 -17.53 -3.79
N LEU A 44 -12.20 -18.23 -2.69
CA LEU A 44 -13.05 -19.28 -2.13
C LEU A 44 -14.40 -18.73 -1.64
N TYR A 45 -14.39 -17.57 -0.99
CA TYR A 45 -15.62 -16.89 -0.56
C TYR A 45 -16.53 -16.51 -1.74
N ASN A 46 -15.95 -15.99 -2.83
CA ASN A 46 -16.73 -15.65 -4.02
C ASN A 46 -17.25 -16.89 -4.76
N ALA A 47 -16.47 -17.98 -4.79
CA ALA A 47 -16.90 -19.24 -5.39
C ALA A 47 -18.07 -19.87 -4.62
N SER A 48 -17.98 -19.91 -3.28
CA SER A 48 -19.05 -20.50 -2.44
C SER A 48 -20.34 -19.68 -2.45
N SER A 49 -20.23 -18.35 -2.47
CA SER A 49 -21.40 -17.45 -2.57
C SER A 49 -22.05 -17.47 -3.96
N SER A 50 -21.30 -17.80 -5.02
CA SER A 50 -21.83 -17.95 -6.38
C SER A 50 -22.47 -19.31 -6.64
N ALA A 51 -22.12 -20.34 -5.85
CA ALA A 51 -22.61 -21.71 -5.98
C ALA A 51 -23.98 -21.97 -5.28
N ALA A 52 -24.68 -20.93 -4.82
CA ALA A 52 -26.03 -21.09 -4.30
C ALA A 52 -26.96 -21.69 -5.39
N PRO A 53 -27.78 -22.70 -5.06
CA PRO A 53 -28.38 -23.60 -6.05
C PRO A 53 -29.28 -22.89 -7.06
N GLU A 54 -29.06 -23.22 -8.34
CA GLU A 54 -29.84 -22.79 -9.51
C GLU A 54 -31.24 -23.46 -9.54
N THR A 55 -32.08 -23.24 -8.53
CA THR A 55 -33.46 -23.73 -8.51
C THR A 55 -34.49 -22.73 -9.03
N GLU A 56 -34.11 -21.49 -9.36
CA GLU A 56 -35.05 -20.45 -9.83
C GLU A 56 -34.83 -20.09 -11.32
N LYS A 57 -35.92 -20.16 -12.10
CA LYS A 57 -35.94 -19.82 -13.53
C LYS A 57 -35.55 -18.34 -13.75
N PRO A 58 -34.86 -17.99 -14.87
CA PRO A 58 -34.35 -16.63 -15.12
C PRO A 58 -35.41 -15.52 -15.07
N ALA A 59 -36.67 -15.85 -15.40
CA ALA A 59 -37.78 -14.91 -15.43
C ALA A 59 -38.29 -14.50 -14.04
N GLU A 60 -38.25 -15.39 -13.04
CA GLU A 60 -38.66 -15.09 -11.65
C GLU A 60 -37.56 -14.33 -10.88
N ARG A 61 -36.30 -14.52 -11.24
CA ARG A 61 -35.14 -13.81 -10.66
C ARG A 61 -35.20 -12.29 -10.89
N ARG A 62 -35.87 -11.86 -11.97
CA ARG A 62 -36.00 -10.45 -12.37
C ARG A 62 -37.15 -9.74 -11.65
N SER A 63 -38.24 -10.44 -11.34
CA SER A 63 -39.41 -9.89 -10.64
C SER A 63 -39.23 -9.85 -9.12
N ARG A 64 -38.37 -10.71 -8.56
CA ARG A 64 -38.16 -10.84 -7.11
C ARG A 64 -36.89 -10.16 -6.58
N ARG A 65 -36.21 -9.35 -7.40
CA ARG A 65 -35.04 -8.56 -6.99
C ARG A 65 -35.51 -7.44 -6.04
N LYS A 66 -35.88 -7.82 -4.81
CA LYS A 66 -36.11 -6.88 -3.70
C LYS A 66 -34.92 -5.93 -3.67
N PRO A 67 -35.13 -4.61 -3.50
CA PRO A 67 -34.02 -3.69 -3.36
C PRO A 67 -33.15 -4.21 -2.22
N VAL A 68 -31.94 -4.66 -2.55
CA VAL A 68 -30.98 -5.15 -1.56
C VAL A 68 -30.81 -3.99 -0.59
N LYS A 69 -31.30 -4.15 0.64
CA LYS A 69 -31.13 -3.14 1.69
C LYS A 69 -29.63 -2.89 1.78
N LYS A 70 -29.18 -1.69 1.39
CA LYS A 70 -27.77 -1.32 1.45
C LYS A 70 -27.33 -1.49 2.90
N SER A 71 -26.42 -2.42 3.14
CA SER A 71 -25.89 -2.62 4.49
C SER A 71 -25.18 -1.34 4.93
N TRP A 72 -25.20 -1.03 6.22
CA TRP A 72 -24.43 0.07 6.79
C TRP A 72 -22.94 -0.02 6.40
N LEU A 73 -22.42 -1.25 6.28
CA LEU A 73 -21.06 -1.55 5.83
C LEU A 73 -20.78 -1.15 4.38
N ASP A 74 -21.81 -1.10 3.54
CA ASP A 74 -21.70 -0.76 2.11
C ASP A 74 -21.93 0.74 1.85
N SER A 75 -22.09 1.54 2.92
CA SER A 75 -22.17 3.01 2.85
C SER A 75 -20.86 3.65 3.30
N PRO A 76 -20.53 4.86 2.80
CA PRO A 76 -19.27 5.54 3.16
C PRO A 76 -19.31 6.04 4.62
N PRO A 77 -18.16 6.07 5.32
CA PRO A 77 -18.08 6.55 6.70
C PRO A 77 -18.50 8.01 6.84
N VAL A 78 -18.17 8.84 5.85
CA VAL A 78 -18.47 10.27 5.78
C VAL A 78 -19.20 10.56 4.47
N ALA A 79 -20.22 11.43 4.51
CA ALA A 79 -20.95 11.84 3.31
C ALA A 79 -20.00 12.48 2.28
N GLY A 80 -20.09 12.04 1.02
CA GLY A 80 -19.23 12.50 -0.08
C GLY A 80 -17.99 11.66 -0.32
N TRP A 81 -17.63 10.72 0.56
CA TRP A 81 -16.51 9.80 0.32
C TRP A 81 -16.89 8.67 -0.63
N PHE A 82 -15.91 8.19 -1.41
CA PHE A 82 -16.11 7.15 -2.42
C PHE A 82 -15.99 5.72 -1.84
N GLU A 83 -15.15 5.51 -0.83
CA GLU A 83 -14.90 4.19 -0.24
C GLU A 83 -15.89 3.83 0.88
N THR A 84 -16.23 2.55 1.00
CA THR A 84 -17.23 2.04 1.97
C THR A 84 -16.62 1.72 3.33
N ARG A 85 -17.42 1.70 4.40
CA ARG A 85 -16.97 1.29 5.75
C ARG A 85 -16.32 -0.10 5.75
N ARG A 86 -16.85 -1.05 4.98
CA ARG A 86 -16.26 -2.37 4.79
C ARG A 86 -14.82 -2.29 4.28
N GLN A 87 -14.56 -1.44 3.29
CA GLN A 87 -13.21 -1.28 2.72
C GLN A 87 -12.24 -0.70 3.76
N TYR A 88 -12.67 0.29 4.55
CA TYR A 88 -11.88 0.84 5.67
C TYR A 88 -11.55 -0.21 6.72
N ILE A 89 -12.55 -0.97 7.18
CA ILE A 89 -12.34 -2.00 8.20
C ILE A 89 -11.30 -3.01 7.71
N LEU A 90 -11.42 -3.51 6.47
CA LEU A 90 -10.48 -4.48 5.93
C LEU A 90 -9.06 -3.91 5.80
N CYS A 91 -8.90 -2.67 5.33
CA CYS A 91 -7.58 -2.04 5.25
C CYS A 91 -6.97 -1.76 6.62
N LEU A 92 -7.79 -1.39 7.63
CA LEU A 92 -7.32 -1.16 9.00
C LEU A 92 -6.95 -2.46 9.71
N LEU A 93 -7.71 -3.54 9.50
CA LEU A 93 -7.35 -4.87 9.97
C LEU A 93 -6.02 -5.32 9.34
N TRP A 94 -5.84 -5.08 8.05
CA TRP A 94 -4.58 -5.37 7.36
C TRP A 94 -3.41 -4.53 7.91
N LEU A 95 -3.61 -3.23 8.12
CA LEU A 95 -2.61 -2.37 8.76
C LEU A 95 -2.24 -2.90 10.16
N GLY A 96 -3.24 -3.29 10.96
CA GLY A 96 -3.03 -3.88 12.29
C GLY A 96 -2.18 -5.15 12.23
N TRP A 97 -2.43 -6.02 11.25
CA TRP A 97 -1.61 -7.21 11.01
C TRP A 97 -0.16 -6.86 10.67
N LEU A 98 0.08 -5.93 9.74
CA LEU A 98 1.44 -5.52 9.34
C LEU A 98 2.20 -4.79 10.46
N LEU A 99 1.50 -3.98 11.27
CA LEU A 99 2.05 -3.40 12.49
C LEU A 99 2.40 -4.49 13.51
N GLY A 100 1.52 -5.49 13.67
CA GLY A 100 1.79 -6.67 14.48
C GLY A 100 3.07 -7.39 14.06
N LEU A 101 3.25 -7.64 12.75
CA LEU A 101 4.50 -8.22 12.21
C LEU A 101 5.72 -7.33 12.48
N SER A 102 5.56 -6.00 12.44
CA SER A 102 6.65 -5.06 12.71
C SER A 102 7.07 -5.04 14.19
N ILE A 103 6.14 -5.31 15.10
CA ILE A 103 6.36 -5.34 16.56
C ILE A 103 6.82 -6.72 17.02
N TRP A 104 6.29 -7.79 16.44
CA TRP A 104 6.51 -9.17 16.86
C TRP A 104 8.00 -9.55 16.87
N ASN A 105 8.55 -9.88 18.04
CA ASN A 105 9.98 -10.16 18.25
C ASN A 105 10.93 -8.97 18.00
N SER A 106 10.44 -7.72 18.02
CA SER A 106 11.31 -6.52 18.02
C SER A 106 11.85 -6.18 19.41
N GLY A 107 11.26 -6.73 20.47
CA GLY A 107 11.58 -6.38 21.85
C GLY A 107 11.46 -4.87 22.09
N GLU A 108 12.39 -4.32 22.85
CA GLU A 108 12.51 -2.87 23.09
C GLU A 108 13.43 -2.18 22.07
N ASP A 109 13.85 -2.84 20.98
CA ASP A 109 14.77 -2.22 20.03
C ASP A 109 14.08 -1.29 19.04
N TYR A 110 14.31 0.01 19.24
CA TYR A 110 13.81 1.07 18.38
C TYR A 110 14.22 0.93 16.92
N LEU A 111 15.47 0.59 16.64
CA LEU A 111 15.96 0.53 15.27
C LEU A 111 15.45 -0.69 14.53
N HIS A 112 15.32 -1.84 15.20
CA HIS A 112 14.72 -3.02 14.59
C HIS A 112 13.24 -2.79 14.28
N PHE A 113 12.46 -2.25 15.22
CA PHE A 113 11.06 -1.88 14.94
C PHE A 113 10.96 -0.91 13.76
N THR A 114 11.80 0.14 13.74
CA THR A 114 11.83 1.13 12.66
C THR A 114 12.16 0.49 11.30
N LYS A 115 13.17 -0.38 11.22
CA LYS A 115 13.51 -1.12 10.00
C LYS A 115 12.38 -2.03 9.54
N ALA A 116 11.68 -2.66 10.48
CA ALA A 116 10.59 -3.56 10.18
C ALA A 116 9.41 -2.86 9.50
N LEU A 117 9.06 -1.65 9.95
CA LEU A 117 8.03 -0.84 9.30
C LEU A 117 8.34 -0.63 7.81
N GLY A 118 9.57 -0.22 7.50
CA GLY A 118 9.99 -0.02 6.11
C GLY A 118 9.99 -1.31 5.31
N HIS A 119 10.52 -2.39 5.90
CA HIS A 119 10.62 -3.69 5.25
C HIS A 119 9.24 -4.31 4.93
N VAL A 120 8.34 -4.32 5.91
CA VAL A 120 6.97 -4.82 5.76
C VAL A 120 6.16 -3.93 4.82
N ALA A 121 6.35 -2.61 4.82
CA ALA A 121 5.66 -1.71 3.90
C ALA A 121 6.09 -1.91 2.45
N LEU A 122 7.40 -1.99 2.20
CA LEU A 122 7.96 -2.20 0.87
C LEU A 122 7.52 -3.54 0.27
N SER A 123 7.39 -4.58 1.09
CA SER A 123 6.90 -5.89 0.62
C SER A 123 5.45 -5.87 0.12
N GLN A 124 4.69 -4.80 0.38
CA GLN A 124 3.32 -4.62 -0.12
C GLN A 124 3.26 -3.91 -1.47
N LEU A 125 4.35 -3.30 -1.96
CA LEU A 125 4.37 -2.60 -3.24
C LEU A 125 3.97 -3.48 -4.43
N PRO A 126 4.39 -4.76 -4.53
CA PRO A 126 3.95 -5.64 -5.60
C PRO A 126 2.42 -5.78 -5.65
N LEU A 127 1.77 -6.03 -4.50
CA LEU A 127 0.31 -6.10 -4.43
C LEU A 127 -0.34 -4.76 -4.79
N GLN A 128 0.21 -3.63 -4.30
CA GLN A 128 -0.30 -2.30 -4.62
C GLN A 128 -0.32 -2.07 -6.14
N VAL A 129 0.70 -2.54 -6.86
CA VAL A 129 0.78 -2.52 -8.33
C VAL A 129 -0.21 -3.50 -8.97
N LEU A 130 -0.31 -4.74 -8.49
CA LEU A 130 -1.24 -5.76 -9.03
C LEU A 130 -2.73 -5.39 -8.89
N MET A 131 -3.09 -4.51 -7.96
CA MET A 131 -4.45 -3.97 -7.84
C MET A 131 -4.74 -2.82 -8.82
N SER A 132 -3.71 -2.19 -9.40
CA SER A 132 -3.89 -1.01 -10.26
C SER A 132 -4.48 -1.39 -11.64
N PRO A 133 -5.16 -0.46 -12.33
CA PRO A 133 -5.54 -0.67 -13.73
C PRO A 133 -4.37 -0.30 -14.65
N ALA A 134 -3.64 -1.30 -15.17
CA ALA A 134 -2.43 -1.05 -15.97
C ALA A 134 -2.72 -0.31 -17.30
N LEU A 135 -3.87 -0.58 -17.94
CA LEU A 135 -4.26 -0.02 -19.24
C LEU A 135 -5.31 1.11 -19.10
N TYR A 136 -5.14 1.98 -18.11
CA TYR A 136 -6.11 3.05 -17.82
C TYR A 136 -6.29 4.08 -18.95
N MET A 137 -5.33 4.19 -19.87
CA MET A 137 -5.40 5.06 -21.06
C MET A 137 -6.02 4.38 -22.28
N SER A 138 -6.34 3.08 -22.20
CA SER A 138 -6.93 2.32 -23.30
C SER A 138 -8.44 2.58 -23.44
N PRO A 139 -9.07 2.19 -24.57
CA PRO A 139 -10.51 2.40 -24.80
C PRO A 139 -11.41 1.79 -23.72
N LYS A 140 -10.94 0.73 -23.05
CA LYS A 140 -11.59 0.08 -21.91
C LYS A 140 -10.80 0.34 -20.61
N PRO A 141 -10.96 1.50 -19.95
CA PRO A 141 -10.22 1.87 -18.74
C PRO A 141 -10.55 1.00 -17.50
N GLY A 142 -11.49 0.06 -17.65
CA GLY A 142 -11.91 -0.89 -16.62
C GLY A 142 -11.42 -2.33 -16.84
N SER A 143 -10.43 -2.55 -17.73
CA SER A 143 -9.82 -3.88 -17.91
C SER A 143 -9.38 -4.46 -16.55
N PRO A 144 -9.63 -5.75 -16.30
CA PRO A 144 -9.35 -6.35 -15.01
C PRO A 144 -7.83 -6.44 -14.78
N SER A 145 -7.42 -6.10 -13.57
CA SER A 145 -6.07 -6.34 -13.07
C SER A 145 -5.91 -7.83 -12.71
N VAL A 146 -4.68 -8.27 -12.48
CA VAL A 146 -4.40 -9.66 -12.04
C VAL A 146 -5.22 -10.02 -10.79
N VAL A 147 -5.26 -9.12 -9.79
CA VAL A 147 -6.05 -9.34 -8.57
C VAL A 147 -7.54 -9.46 -8.89
N SER A 148 -8.07 -8.63 -9.80
CA SER A 148 -9.48 -8.69 -10.21
C SER A 148 -9.82 -10.05 -10.84
N VAL A 149 -8.94 -10.57 -11.71
CA VAL A 149 -9.11 -11.90 -12.31
C VAL A 149 -9.05 -13.00 -11.26
N LEU A 150 -7.98 -13.03 -10.45
CA LEU A 150 -7.74 -14.09 -9.45
C LEU A 150 -8.85 -14.19 -8.41
N THR A 151 -9.37 -13.05 -7.96
CA THR A 151 -10.43 -13.00 -6.94
C THR A 151 -11.83 -13.05 -7.53
N SER A 152 -11.97 -12.83 -8.84
CA SER A 152 -13.25 -12.55 -9.51
C SER A 152 -14.01 -11.36 -8.91
N VAL A 153 -13.30 -10.42 -8.29
CA VAL A 153 -13.86 -9.16 -7.82
C VAL A 153 -13.73 -8.13 -8.94
N PRO A 154 -14.81 -7.41 -9.31
CA PRO A 154 -14.77 -6.39 -10.35
C PRO A 154 -13.70 -5.30 -10.11
N GLN A 155 -13.01 -4.89 -11.18
CA GLN A 155 -11.95 -3.87 -11.11
C GLN A 155 -12.35 -2.57 -10.40
N PRO A 156 -13.58 -2.02 -10.53
CA PRO A 156 -13.96 -0.83 -9.78
C PRO A 156 -13.89 -0.99 -8.25
N ILE A 157 -14.17 -2.21 -7.74
CA ILE A 157 -14.05 -2.52 -6.31
C ILE A 157 -12.57 -2.64 -5.92
N ILE A 158 -11.76 -3.32 -6.75
CA ILE A 158 -10.30 -3.42 -6.54
C ILE A 158 -9.63 -2.04 -6.55
N ASN A 159 -10.05 -1.12 -7.43
CA ASN A 159 -9.55 0.25 -7.48
C ASN A 159 -9.77 1.00 -6.16
N SER A 160 -10.88 0.75 -5.46
CA SER A 160 -11.12 1.34 -4.15
C SER A 160 -10.17 0.80 -3.09
N TYR A 161 -9.84 -0.50 -3.14
CA TYR A 161 -8.80 -1.08 -2.28
C TYR A 161 -7.41 -0.54 -2.64
N HIS A 162 -7.03 -0.44 -3.91
CA HIS A 162 -5.76 0.17 -4.32
C HIS A 162 -5.57 1.59 -3.73
N ARG A 163 -6.59 2.45 -3.84
CA ARG A 163 -6.53 3.81 -3.26
C ARG A 163 -6.40 3.78 -1.75
N LEU A 164 -7.24 2.99 -1.08
CA LEU A 164 -7.32 2.96 0.37
C LEU A 164 -6.09 2.30 1.01
N PHE A 165 -5.60 1.23 0.40
CA PHE A 165 -4.42 0.49 0.81
C PHE A 165 -3.16 1.35 0.71
N GLY A 166 -2.97 2.06 -0.41
CA GLY A 166 -1.87 3.03 -0.53
C GLY A 166 -1.93 4.08 0.59
N ARG A 167 -3.09 4.69 0.80
CA ARG A 167 -3.29 5.78 1.77
C ARG A 167 -3.21 5.36 3.24
N LEU A 168 -3.77 4.20 3.61
CA LEU A 168 -3.89 3.77 5.01
C LEU A 168 -2.84 2.74 5.43
N VAL A 169 -2.27 1.99 4.49
CA VAL A 169 -1.34 0.91 4.79
C VAL A 169 0.08 1.31 4.41
N VAL A 170 0.35 1.49 3.11
CA VAL A 170 1.71 1.70 2.60
C VAL A 170 2.28 3.04 3.07
N SER A 171 1.56 4.14 2.83
CA SER A 171 2.08 5.48 3.14
C SER A 171 2.35 5.70 4.63
N PRO A 172 1.44 5.35 5.57
CA PRO A 172 1.71 5.57 6.99
C PRO A 172 2.90 4.76 7.50
N LEU A 173 3.08 3.50 7.07
CA LEU A 173 4.21 2.68 7.48
C LEU A 173 5.55 3.24 6.98
N LEU A 174 5.62 3.67 5.71
CA LEU A 174 6.84 4.27 5.14
C LEU A 174 7.15 5.64 5.77
N ILE A 175 6.14 6.47 6.01
CA ILE A 175 6.32 7.78 6.67
C ILE A 175 6.75 7.57 8.13
N ALA A 176 6.14 6.62 8.85
CA ALA A 176 6.56 6.27 10.21
C ALA A 176 8.00 5.77 10.24
N HIS A 177 8.39 4.90 9.31
CA HIS A 177 9.78 4.47 9.15
C HIS A 177 10.75 5.67 8.98
N ALA A 178 10.46 6.58 8.05
CA ALA A 178 11.29 7.76 7.81
C ALA A 178 11.34 8.71 9.02
N PHE A 179 10.20 8.93 9.68
CA PHE A 179 10.10 9.78 10.86
C PHE A 179 10.90 9.22 12.05
N LEU A 180 10.73 7.93 12.35
CA LEU A 180 11.43 7.28 13.45
C LEU A 180 12.95 7.24 13.20
N TYR A 181 13.39 6.95 11.97
CA TYR A 181 14.82 7.02 11.63
C TYR A 181 15.39 8.43 11.79
N SER A 182 14.65 9.45 11.34
CA SER A 182 15.04 10.85 11.50
C SER A 182 15.13 11.24 12.97
N SER A 183 14.18 10.78 13.78
CA SER A 183 14.17 10.99 15.23
C SER A 183 15.39 10.34 15.91
N PHE A 184 15.73 9.11 15.54
CA PHE A 184 16.96 8.44 15.99
C PHE A 184 18.21 9.25 15.62
N PHE A 185 18.32 9.72 14.37
CA PHE A 185 19.46 10.52 13.93
C PHE A 185 19.57 11.87 14.65
N LEU A 186 18.45 12.52 14.98
CA LEU A 186 18.46 13.79 15.70
C LEU A 186 18.87 13.62 17.16
N GLN A 187 18.50 12.51 17.79
CA GLN A 187 18.77 12.24 19.20
C GLN A 187 20.13 11.56 19.44
N SER A 188 20.80 11.11 18.38
CA SER A 188 22.13 10.47 18.47
C SER A 188 23.24 11.49 18.23
N SER A 189 24.29 11.45 19.05
CA SER A 189 25.48 12.27 18.88
C SER A 189 26.39 11.74 17.76
N HIS A 190 27.27 12.60 17.24
CA HIS A 190 28.31 12.24 16.29
C HIS A 190 29.61 12.97 16.66
N PRO A 191 30.81 12.36 16.50
CA PRO A 191 32.08 13.01 16.88
C PRO A 191 32.34 14.35 16.19
N ASP A 192 32.16 14.39 14.86
CA ASP A 192 32.52 15.57 14.04
C ASP A 192 31.36 16.52 13.71
N PHE A 193 30.14 16.20 14.15
CA PHE A 193 28.93 16.92 13.78
C PHE A 193 28.05 17.17 15.00
N SER A 194 27.23 18.22 14.97
CA SER A 194 26.31 18.56 16.08
C SER A 194 25.30 17.45 16.40
N SER A 195 24.96 16.61 15.42
CA SER A 195 24.14 15.41 15.58
C SER A 195 24.47 14.39 14.49
N LEU A 196 24.06 13.13 14.71
CA LEU A 196 24.14 12.10 13.69
C LEU A 196 23.32 12.49 12.45
N TYR A 197 22.21 13.21 12.61
CA TYR A 197 21.40 13.75 11.51
C TYR A 197 22.21 14.68 10.59
N ALA A 198 22.96 15.62 11.15
CA ALA A 198 23.75 16.59 10.38
C ALA A 198 24.80 15.93 9.48
N LYS A 199 25.31 14.77 9.90
CA LYS A 199 26.17 13.91 9.08
C LYS A 199 25.34 13.13 8.06
N ARG A 200 24.37 12.35 8.55
CA ARG A 200 23.63 11.35 7.77
C ARG A 200 22.81 11.95 6.63
N ILE A 201 22.32 13.18 6.75
CA ILE A 201 21.61 13.89 5.67
C ILE A 201 22.45 14.06 4.38
N ARG A 202 23.78 13.99 4.49
CA ARG A 202 24.72 14.10 3.37
C ARG A 202 25.05 12.75 2.74
N ASP A 203 24.68 11.65 3.38
CA ASP A 203 24.93 10.32 2.85
C ASP A 203 23.87 9.97 1.80
N ALA A 204 24.32 9.36 0.69
CA ALA A 204 23.46 9.07 -0.46
C ALA A 204 22.26 8.18 -0.11
N ASP A 205 22.45 7.20 0.77
CA ASP A 205 21.37 6.31 1.19
C ASP A 205 20.24 7.10 1.88
N VAL A 206 20.56 8.04 2.76
CA VAL A 206 19.57 8.88 3.43
C VAL A 206 18.88 9.85 2.48
N GLN A 207 19.61 10.43 1.52
CA GLN A 207 19.03 11.30 0.50
C GLN A 207 18.00 10.56 -0.35
N TRP A 208 18.30 9.33 -0.79
CA TRP A 208 17.34 8.48 -1.47
C TRP A 208 16.14 8.12 -0.59
N GLY A 209 16.35 7.88 0.70
CA GLY A 209 15.27 7.64 1.66
C GLY A 209 14.33 8.86 1.81
N ILE A 210 14.89 10.07 1.84
CA ILE A 210 14.12 11.32 1.88
C ILE A 210 13.37 11.53 0.58
N ALA A 211 14.02 11.32 -0.58
CA ALA A 211 13.35 11.40 -1.87
C ALA A 211 12.16 10.43 -1.94
N ALA A 212 12.33 9.18 -1.47
CA ALA A 212 11.24 8.22 -1.38
C ALA A 212 10.11 8.71 -0.45
N ALA A 213 10.42 9.19 0.76
CA ALA A 213 9.41 9.70 1.69
C ALA A 213 8.65 10.93 1.14
N SER A 214 9.35 11.82 0.42
CA SER A 214 8.75 12.93 -0.30
C SER A 214 7.82 12.46 -1.41
N MET A 215 8.21 11.45 -2.20
CA MET A 215 7.34 10.89 -3.24
C MET A 215 6.12 10.18 -2.66
N VAL A 216 6.24 9.44 -1.55
CA VAL A 216 5.10 8.86 -0.83
C VAL A 216 4.11 9.96 -0.41
N THR A 217 4.63 11.05 0.15
CA THR A 217 3.81 12.21 0.55
C THR A 217 3.15 12.85 -0.68
N ALA A 218 3.88 13.02 -1.78
CA ALA A 218 3.36 13.53 -3.03
C ALA A 218 2.24 12.64 -3.60
N VAL A 219 2.37 11.30 -3.56
CA VAL A 219 1.30 10.38 -3.97
C VAL A 219 0.05 10.60 -3.13
N VAL A 220 0.17 10.74 -1.81
CA VAL A 220 -0.99 10.94 -0.92
C VAL A 220 -1.68 12.29 -1.18
N LEU A 221 -0.90 13.35 -1.38
CA LEU A 221 -1.43 14.69 -1.66
C LEU A 221 -2.01 14.82 -3.07
N PHE A 222 -1.42 14.12 -4.04
CA PHE A 222 -1.87 14.12 -5.44
C PHE A 222 -3.02 13.16 -5.71
N ALA A 223 -3.12 12.06 -4.94
CA ALA A 223 -4.24 11.13 -5.02
C ALA A 223 -5.55 11.91 -4.84
N ARG A 224 -6.53 11.62 -5.72
CA ARG A 224 -7.81 12.35 -5.74
C ARG A 224 -8.35 12.47 -4.31
N PRO A 225 -8.48 13.70 -3.78
CA PRO A 225 -8.99 13.86 -2.43
C PRO A 225 -10.42 13.33 -2.39
N ALA A 226 -10.78 12.69 -1.28
CA ALA A 226 -12.13 12.15 -1.06
C ALA A 226 -13.21 13.24 -1.23
N VAL A 227 -12.82 14.51 -1.11
CA VAL A 227 -13.59 15.70 -1.47
C VAL A 227 -12.67 16.61 -2.27
N MET A 228 -12.99 16.92 -3.53
CA MET A 228 -12.24 17.94 -4.27
C MET A 228 -12.43 19.31 -3.59
N PRO A 229 -11.36 19.97 -3.14
CA PRO A 229 -11.48 21.31 -2.59
C PRO A 229 -12.05 22.26 -3.65
N ARG A 230 -13.02 23.09 -3.28
CA ARG A 230 -13.71 24.05 -4.18
C ARG A 230 -12.76 24.98 -4.96
N TRP A 231 -11.53 25.16 -4.49
CA TRP A 231 -10.51 26.02 -5.10
C TRP A 231 -9.70 25.33 -6.21
N VAL A 232 -9.72 24.00 -6.29
CA VAL A 232 -9.11 23.25 -7.41
C VAL A 232 -10.15 23.11 -8.52
N LYS A 233 -10.55 24.24 -9.12
CA LYS A 233 -11.39 24.25 -10.32
C LYS A 233 -10.52 23.98 -11.53
N TRP A 234 -10.40 22.72 -11.91
CA TRP A 234 -10.12 22.38 -13.30
C TRP A 234 -11.30 22.95 -14.10
N GLY A 235 -11.08 24.00 -14.90
CA GLY A 235 -12.12 24.70 -15.66
C GLY A 235 -12.84 23.80 -16.67
N ASN A 236 -13.01 24.24 -17.91
CA ASN A 236 -13.67 23.45 -18.96
C ASN A 236 -12.77 22.33 -19.55
N VAL A 237 -11.92 21.70 -18.73
CA VAL A 237 -11.04 20.62 -19.17
C VAL A 237 -11.84 19.31 -19.27
N PRO A 238 -11.80 18.61 -20.42
CA PRO A 238 -12.49 17.34 -20.58
C PRO A 238 -12.12 16.32 -19.49
N ALA A 239 -13.09 15.52 -19.04
CA ALA A 239 -12.88 14.49 -18.02
C ALA A 239 -11.76 13.50 -18.41
N LYS A 240 -11.68 13.15 -19.70
CA LYS A 240 -10.64 12.28 -20.26
C LYS A 240 -9.23 12.86 -20.09
N THR A 241 -9.05 14.15 -20.37
CA THR A 241 -7.75 14.83 -20.19
C THR A 241 -7.34 14.88 -18.73
N ARG A 242 -8.27 15.21 -17.81
CA ARG A 242 -8.00 15.18 -16.36
C ARG A 242 -7.60 13.79 -15.87
N GLN A 243 -8.23 12.75 -16.42
CA GLN A 243 -7.91 11.36 -16.12
C GLN A 243 -6.51 10.96 -16.61
N GLN A 244 -6.14 11.36 -17.84
CA GLN A 244 -4.82 11.11 -18.41
C GLN A 244 -3.70 11.82 -17.63
N VAL A 245 -3.88 13.10 -17.32
CA VAL A 245 -2.92 13.86 -16.51
C VAL A 245 -2.73 13.22 -15.14
N PHE A 246 -3.84 12.85 -14.47
CA PHE A 246 -3.76 12.13 -13.20
C PHE A 246 -2.96 10.84 -13.33
N TYR A 247 -3.25 10.02 -14.33
CA TYR A 247 -2.56 8.75 -14.52
C TYR A 247 -1.06 8.92 -14.79
N ILE A 248 -0.69 9.78 -15.74
CA ILE A 248 0.71 10.02 -16.11
C ILE A 248 1.49 10.53 -14.91
N VAL A 249 1.00 11.57 -14.23
CA VAL A 249 1.68 12.15 -13.07
C VAL A 249 1.76 11.14 -11.93
N HIS A 250 0.70 10.38 -11.66
CA HIS A 250 0.71 9.36 -10.60
C HIS A 250 1.75 8.28 -10.89
N VAL A 251 1.79 7.72 -12.11
CA VAL A 251 2.76 6.70 -12.50
C VAL A 251 4.19 7.25 -12.47
N LEU A 252 4.41 8.50 -12.90
CA LEU A 252 5.73 9.14 -12.80
C LEU A 252 6.20 9.29 -11.35
N ILE A 253 5.33 9.77 -10.45
CA ILE A 253 5.67 9.88 -9.02
C ILE A 253 5.98 8.50 -8.43
N VAL A 254 5.18 7.48 -8.76
CA VAL A 254 5.42 6.09 -8.31
C VAL A 254 6.73 5.54 -8.89
N GLY A 255 7.06 5.81 -10.15
CA GLY A 255 8.33 5.41 -10.75
C GLY A 255 9.55 6.05 -10.07
N VAL A 256 9.46 7.34 -9.73
CA VAL A 256 10.51 8.03 -8.97
C VAL A 256 10.60 7.49 -7.53
N LEU A 257 9.47 7.16 -6.90
CA LEU A 257 9.43 6.49 -5.60
C LEU A 257 10.16 5.13 -5.64
N GLU A 258 9.87 4.29 -6.63
CA GLU A 258 10.49 2.97 -6.78
C GLU A 258 12.00 3.08 -7.07
N LEU A 259 12.41 4.03 -7.92
CA LEU A 259 13.83 4.31 -8.17
C LEU A 259 14.56 4.75 -6.89
N ALA A 260 13.94 5.64 -6.11
CA ALA A 260 14.50 6.12 -4.85
C ALA A 260 14.60 4.97 -3.83
N ALA A 261 13.56 4.16 -3.70
CA ALA A 261 13.57 2.99 -2.80
C ALA A 261 14.62 1.94 -3.21
N TYR A 262 14.78 1.66 -4.51
CA TYR A 262 15.82 0.75 -5.03
C TYR A 262 17.24 1.24 -4.69
N SER A 263 17.44 2.54 -4.78
CA SER A 263 18.75 3.19 -4.56
C SER A 263 19.04 3.44 -3.06
N HIS A 264 18.00 3.49 -2.22
CA HIS A 264 18.11 3.70 -0.78
C HIS A 264 18.85 2.57 -0.06
N VAL A 265 18.46 1.31 -0.28
CA VAL A 265 19.06 0.16 0.42
C VAL A 265 18.92 -1.12 -0.39
N SER A 266 19.94 -2.00 -0.34
CA SER A 266 19.97 -3.25 -1.11
C SER A 266 18.77 -4.17 -0.85
N VAL A 267 18.25 -4.15 0.38
CA VAL A 267 17.12 -4.98 0.81
C VAL A 267 15.82 -4.61 0.10
N ALA A 268 15.61 -3.32 -0.17
CA ALA A 268 14.41 -2.84 -0.85
C ALA A 268 14.34 -3.36 -2.29
N ARG A 269 15.50 -3.63 -2.92
CA ARG A 269 15.60 -3.94 -4.35
C ARG A 269 14.75 -5.13 -4.76
N ILE A 270 14.66 -6.18 -3.94
CA ILE A 270 13.85 -7.35 -4.27
C ILE A 270 12.37 -6.99 -4.43
N TYR A 271 11.81 -6.19 -3.50
CA TYR A 271 10.43 -5.75 -3.56
C TYR A 271 10.16 -4.78 -4.71
N ILE A 272 11.15 -3.96 -5.08
CA ILE A 272 11.04 -3.10 -6.26
C ILE A 272 11.05 -3.93 -7.55
N LEU A 273 11.94 -4.92 -7.66
CA LEU A 273 11.96 -5.83 -8.81
C LEU A 273 10.65 -6.62 -8.94
N GLU A 274 10.09 -7.09 -7.82
CA GLU A 274 8.78 -7.74 -7.79
C GLU A 274 7.64 -6.78 -8.19
N SER A 275 7.76 -5.49 -7.87
CA SER A 275 6.79 -4.47 -8.28
C SER A 275 6.85 -4.21 -9.78
N PHE A 276 8.05 -4.17 -10.37
CA PHE A 276 8.23 -4.13 -11.82
C PHE A 276 7.66 -5.38 -12.51
N ALA A 277 7.97 -6.57 -11.99
CA ALA A 277 7.42 -7.82 -12.50
C ALA A 277 5.87 -7.83 -12.41
N SER A 278 5.33 -7.35 -11.29
CA SER A 278 3.90 -7.18 -11.07
C SER A 278 3.27 -6.23 -12.09
N SER A 279 3.94 -5.12 -12.42
CA SER A 279 3.50 -4.18 -13.45
C SER A 279 3.43 -4.84 -14.83
N ALA A 280 4.45 -5.61 -15.21
CA ALA A 280 4.48 -6.34 -16.48
C ALA A 280 3.39 -7.41 -16.57
N LEU A 281 3.18 -8.18 -15.49
CA LEU A 281 2.08 -9.15 -15.39
C LEU A 281 0.71 -8.46 -15.51
N ASN A 282 0.56 -7.31 -14.86
CA ASN A 282 -0.70 -6.58 -14.86
C ASN A 282 -1.00 -5.97 -16.24
N PHE A 283 0.01 -5.45 -16.92
CA PHE A 283 -0.09 -5.01 -18.31
C PHE A 283 -0.53 -6.16 -19.24
N THR A 284 0.13 -7.32 -19.13
CA THR A 284 -0.19 -8.51 -19.93
C THR A 284 -1.61 -8.99 -19.66
N CYS A 285 -2.02 -9.05 -18.39
CA CYS A 285 -3.37 -9.42 -18.00
C CYS A 285 -4.40 -8.45 -18.59
N CYS A 286 -4.21 -7.15 -18.41
CA CYS A 286 -5.11 -6.15 -18.96
C CYS A 286 -5.22 -6.25 -20.49
N TRP A 287 -4.12 -6.54 -21.20
CA TRP A 287 -4.10 -6.71 -22.65
C TRP A 287 -4.92 -7.91 -23.12
N LEU A 288 -4.80 -9.06 -22.45
CA LEU A 288 -5.54 -10.28 -22.78
C LEU A 288 -7.06 -10.14 -22.60
N PHE A 289 -7.51 -9.25 -21.72
CA PHE A 289 -8.92 -9.01 -21.41
C PHE A 289 -9.46 -7.68 -21.98
N GLN A 290 -8.73 -7.03 -22.92
CA GLN A 290 -9.26 -5.93 -23.74
C GLN A 290 -10.26 -6.43 -24.78
#